data_AF-A0A2G4FQI6-F1
#
_entry.id   AF-A0A2G4FQI6-F1
#
_cell.length_a   1.000
_cell.length_b   1.000
_cell.length_c   1.000
_cell.angle_alpha   90.00
_cell.angle_beta   90.00
_cell.angle_gamma   90.00
#
_symmetry.space_group_name_H-M   'P 1'
#
loop_
_entity.id
_entity.type
_entity.pdbx_description
1 polymer ?
#
loop_
_entity_poly.entity_id
_entity_poly.type
_entity_poly.pdbx_seq_one_letter_code
_entity_poly.pdbx_strand_id
1 'polypeptide(L)'
;MEGIKNLNALRNEMVGDPEINSRIASYELAFRMQSAAPELIDLKSETKQTLDAYGLDRDEPELKASRGGGKGQFHSFASNCLLARRLVERGVRFVSLFHASWDHHSNLDAELKQNCLMADQPVAALIKDLKQRGLLDSTLVIWLSEFGRTPLGENRGGSANVTGRDHHPFAFSIWMAGGGIKGGQVIGKTDELGWNIVEEPIHINDLHATLLHLFGMDHLKLSYKFQGRDFRLTDVAGKVVKKLLA
;
A
#
# COMPACT_ATOMS: atom_id res chain seq x y z
N MET A 1 -13.52 28.38 -6.76
CA MET A 1 -13.89 26.97 -7.10
C MET A 1 -15.41 26.74 -7.09
N GLU A 2 -16.18 27.51 -6.33
CA GLU A 2 -17.66 27.49 -6.37
C GLU A 2 -18.20 27.65 -7.80
N GLY A 3 -17.56 28.48 -8.62
CA GLY A 3 -17.88 28.61 -10.05
C GLY A 3 -17.74 27.32 -10.87
N ILE A 4 -16.71 26.48 -10.63
CA ILE A 4 -16.53 25.20 -11.36
C ILE A 4 -17.57 24.18 -10.90
N LYS A 5 -17.87 24.13 -9.60
CA LYS A 5 -18.95 23.30 -9.06
C LYS A 5 -20.29 23.67 -9.68
N ASN A 6 -20.61 24.97 -9.73
CA ASN A 6 -21.87 25.46 -10.29
C ASN A 6 -21.96 25.18 -11.80
N LEU A 7 -20.86 25.34 -12.54
CA LEU A 7 -20.82 25.02 -13.97
C LEU A 7 -21.06 23.52 -14.23
N ASN A 8 -20.43 22.65 -13.44
CA ASN A 8 -20.61 21.21 -13.55
C ASN A 8 -22.03 20.78 -13.12
N ALA A 9 -22.60 21.40 -12.09
CA ALA A 9 -23.97 21.14 -11.65
C ALA A 9 -24.98 21.52 -12.74
N LEU A 10 -24.84 22.70 -13.35
CA LEU A 10 -25.66 23.13 -14.49
C LEU A 10 -25.54 22.16 -15.67
N ARG A 11 -24.33 21.70 -15.99
CA ARG A 11 -24.13 20.71 -17.06
C ARG A 11 -24.70 19.34 -16.71
N ASN A 12 -24.66 18.94 -15.44
CA ASN A 12 -25.29 17.71 -14.97
C ASN A 12 -26.82 17.78 -15.07
N GLU A 13 -27.44 18.92 -14.75
CA GLU A 13 -28.89 19.12 -14.94
C GLU A 13 -29.29 19.00 -16.42
N MET A 14 -28.43 19.42 -17.34
CA MET A 14 -28.69 19.34 -18.78
C MET A 14 -28.47 17.95 -19.39
N VAL A 15 -27.47 17.20 -18.91
CA VAL A 15 -27.00 15.96 -19.57
C VAL A 15 -27.33 14.70 -18.76
N GLY A 16 -27.45 14.82 -17.43
CA GLY A 16 -27.74 13.68 -16.53
C GLY A 16 -26.63 12.64 -16.44
N ASP A 17 -25.39 12.98 -16.84
CA ASP A 17 -24.26 12.05 -16.88
C ASP A 17 -23.69 11.80 -15.47
N PRO A 18 -23.75 10.56 -14.94
CA PRO A 18 -23.20 10.21 -13.63
C PRO A 18 -21.70 10.52 -13.46
N GLU A 19 -20.94 10.60 -14.56
CA GLU A 19 -19.52 10.96 -14.51
C GLU A 19 -19.31 12.40 -14.03
N ILE A 20 -20.24 13.31 -14.34
CA ILE A 20 -20.16 14.71 -13.90
C ILE A 20 -20.30 14.79 -12.38
N ASN A 21 -21.24 14.05 -11.79
CA ASN A 21 -21.40 13.96 -10.34
C ASN A 21 -20.14 13.38 -9.67
N SER A 22 -19.55 12.37 -10.29
CA SER A 22 -18.30 11.76 -9.81
C SER A 22 -17.15 12.79 -9.80
N ARG A 23 -17.01 13.57 -10.88
CA ARG A 23 -15.99 14.64 -10.99
C ARG A 23 -16.21 15.77 -9.98
N ILE A 24 -17.45 16.20 -9.76
CA ILE A 24 -17.78 17.20 -8.73
C ILE A 24 -17.32 16.70 -7.35
N ALA A 25 -17.67 15.46 -7.00
CA ALA A 25 -17.27 14.85 -5.73
C ALA A 25 -15.74 14.75 -5.59
N SER A 26 -15.03 14.40 -6.66
CA SER A 26 -13.55 14.40 -6.68
C SER A 26 -12.95 15.78 -6.47
N TYR A 27 -13.50 16.83 -7.09
CA TYR A 27 -12.99 18.21 -6.90
C TYR A 27 -13.27 18.75 -5.51
N GLU A 28 -14.44 18.47 -4.94
CA GLU A 28 -14.73 18.85 -3.55
C GLU A 28 -13.82 18.11 -2.56
N LEU A 29 -13.54 16.83 -2.81
CA LEU A 29 -12.58 16.06 -2.03
C LEU A 29 -11.17 16.68 -2.13
N ALA A 30 -10.69 16.96 -3.34
CA ALA A 30 -9.39 17.59 -3.56
C ALA A 30 -9.29 18.96 -2.87
N PHE A 31 -10.36 19.75 -2.87
CA PHE A 31 -10.40 21.03 -2.16
C PHE A 31 -10.32 20.85 -0.63
N ARG A 32 -11.11 19.93 -0.05
CA ARG A 32 -11.02 19.62 1.38
C ARG A 32 -9.61 19.13 1.78
N MET A 33 -8.97 18.36 0.91
CA MET A 33 -7.56 17.98 1.09
C MET A 33 -6.63 19.19 1.08
N GLN A 34 -6.79 20.14 0.15
CA GLN A 34 -5.96 21.36 0.10
C GLN A 34 -6.13 22.25 1.33
N SER A 35 -7.34 22.42 1.85
CA SER A 35 -7.58 23.24 3.05
C SER A 35 -7.06 22.58 4.32
N ALA A 36 -7.09 21.24 4.42
CA ALA A 36 -6.61 20.50 5.57
C ALA A 36 -5.10 20.18 5.52
N ALA A 37 -4.47 20.34 4.35
CA ALA A 37 -3.07 19.96 4.13
C ALA A 37 -2.08 20.62 5.10
N PRO A 38 -2.16 21.93 5.42
CA PRO A 38 -1.19 22.56 6.33
C PRO A 38 -1.21 21.96 7.75
N GLU A 39 -2.41 21.72 8.30
CA GLU A 39 -2.56 21.10 9.61
C GLU A 39 -2.19 19.62 9.59
N LEU A 40 -2.46 18.93 8.48
CA LEU A 40 -2.08 17.53 8.30
C LEU A 40 -0.56 17.36 8.36
N ILE A 41 0.20 18.22 7.67
CA ILE A 41 1.67 18.14 7.58
C ILE A 41 2.40 18.75 8.78
N ASP A 42 1.74 19.58 9.59
CA ASP A 42 2.35 20.13 10.80
C ASP A 42 2.37 19.10 11.94
N LEU A 43 3.55 18.52 12.15
CA LEU A 43 3.80 17.52 13.18
C LEU A 43 4.15 18.12 14.55
N LYS A 44 4.18 19.45 14.71
CA LYS A 44 4.51 20.09 16.02
C LYS A 44 3.53 19.74 17.12
N SER A 45 2.32 19.32 16.75
CA SER A 45 1.28 18.86 17.67
C SER A 45 1.49 17.42 18.18
N GLU A 46 2.39 16.66 17.57
CA GLU A 46 2.68 15.29 17.95
C GLU A 46 3.56 15.24 19.20
N THR A 47 3.28 14.27 20.07
CA THR A 47 4.08 14.09 21.28
C THR A 47 5.48 13.59 20.92
N LYS A 48 6.47 13.92 21.74
CA LYS A 48 7.82 13.37 21.59
C LYS A 48 7.81 11.83 21.55
N GLN A 49 7.00 11.20 22.39
CA GLN A 49 6.83 9.74 22.38
C GLN A 49 6.35 9.21 21.02
N THR A 50 5.44 9.90 20.35
CA THR A 50 4.98 9.54 19.00
C THR A 50 6.12 9.71 17.99
N LEU A 51 6.81 10.85 18.00
CA LEU A 51 7.91 11.13 17.07
C LEU A 51 9.04 10.10 17.21
N ASP A 52 9.39 9.75 18.46
CA ASP A 52 10.39 8.73 18.80
C ASP A 52 9.93 7.33 18.35
N ALA A 53 8.64 6.99 18.55
CA ALA A 53 8.11 5.68 18.16
C ALA A 53 8.20 5.45 16.64
N TYR A 54 7.88 6.46 15.82
CA TYR A 54 8.05 6.39 14.36
C TYR A 54 9.50 6.54 13.92
N GLY A 55 10.37 7.10 14.76
CA GLY A 55 11.79 7.31 14.47
C GLY A 55 12.03 8.50 13.54
N LEU A 56 11.30 9.61 13.73
CA LEU A 56 11.52 10.83 12.94
C LEU A 56 12.87 11.47 13.24
N ASP A 57 13.34 11.38 14.48
CA ASP A 57 14.61 11.95 14.94
C ASP A 57 15.70 10.88 15.12
N ARG A 58 15.53 9.70 14.51
CA ARG A 58 16.51 8.61 14.63
C ARG A 58 17.76 8.89 13.81
N ASP A 59 18.89 8.39 14.29
CA ASP A 59 20.13 8.39 13.52
C ASP A 59 19.97 7.53 12.25
N GLU A 60 20.37 8.09 11.11
CA GLU A 60 20.36 7.36 9.86
C GLU A 60 21.65 6.52 9.73
N PRO A 61 21.54 5.22 9.45
CA PRO A 61 22.72 4.39 9.27
C PRO A 61 23.47 4.83 8.01
N GLU A 62 24.80 4.87 8.08
CA GLU A 62 25.67 5.16 6.94
C GLU A 62 25.75 3.96 5.98
N LEU A 63 24.64 3.68 5.28
CA LEU A 63 24.54 2.63 4.28
C LEU A 63 24.60 3.24 2.87
N LYS A 64 25.41 2.63 2.00
CA LYS A 64 25.51 2.99 0.59
C LYS A 64 24.42 2.26 -0.21
N ALA A 65 23.20 2.82 -0.25
CA ALA A 65 22.22 2.45 -1.26
C ALA A 65 22.11 3.52 -2.33
N SER A 66 22.13 3.08 -3.58
CA SER A 66 22.00 3.94 -4.76
C SER A 66 20.55 4.16 -5.15
N ARG A 67 19.66 3.21 -4.82
CA ARG A 67 18.24 3.21 -5.15
C ARG A 67 17.40 3.47 -3.91
N GLY A 68 16.61 4.54 -3.90
CA GLY A 68 15.76 4.92 -2.76
C GLY A 68 16.52 5.27 -1.48
N GLY A 69 17.86 5.24 -1.50
CA GLY A 69 18.72 5.60 -0.38
C GLY A 69 19.16 7.05 -0.40
N GLY A 70 19.83 7.46 0.68
CA GLY A 70 20.38 8.80 0.84
C GLY A 70 19.94 9.47 2.14
N LYS A 71 20.59 10.60 2.42
CA LYS A 71 20.32 11.38 3.64
C LYS A 71 18.88 11.90 3.65
N GLY A 72 18.19 11.70 4.76
CA GLY A 72 16.81 12.13 5.01
C GLY A 72 15.75 11.13 4.55
N GLN A 73 16.11 9.99 3.95
CA GLN A 73 15.13 9.00 3.48
C GLN A 73 14.45 8.30 4.66
N PHE A 74 15.16 8.05 5.76
CA PHE A 74 14.59 7.41 6.94
C PHE A 74 13.59 8.35 7.60
N HIS A 75 13.94 9.64 7.72
CA HIS A 75 13.04 10.66 8.19
C HIS A 75 11.81 10.82 7.28
N SER A 76 12.00 10.85 5.95
CA SER A 76 10.90 11.00 5.00
C SER A 76 9.91 9.84 5.06
N PHE A 77 10.40 8.60 5.08
CA PHE A 77 9.54 7.42 5.16
C PHE A 77 8.80 7.35 6.51
N ALA A 78 9.47 7.68 7.62
CA ALA A 78 8.84 7.74 8.93
C ALA A 78 7.75 8.81 9.01
N SER A 79 8.03 10.02 8.50
CA SER A 79 7.06 11.11 8.37
C SER A 79 5.86 10.69 7.52
N ASN A 80 6.08 9.99 6.41
CA ASN A 80 4.99 9.49 5.56
C ASN A 80 4.10 8.46 6.29
N CYS A 81 4.67 7.57 7.11
CA CYS A 81 3.88 6.64 7.93
C CYS A 81 3.04 7.38 8.97
N LEU A 82 3.60 8.40 9.63
CA LEU A 82 2.87 9.22 10.60
C LEU A 82 1.75 10.04 9.93
N LEU A 83 2.02 10.58 8.75
CA LEU A 83 1.01 11.24 7.91
C LEU A 83 -0.10 10.28 7.51
N ALA A 84 0.22 9.02 7.18
CA ALA A 84 -0.79 8.01 6.88
C ALA A 84 -1.74 7.79 8.05
N ARG A 85 -1.23 7.70 9.29
CA ARG A 85 -2.10 7.65 10.47
C ARG A 85 -2.99 8.89 10.56
N ARG A 86 -2.43 10.09 10.40
CA ARG A 86 -3.18 11.36 10.48
C ARG A 86 -4.24 11.50 9.38
N LEU A 87 -4.00 10.92 8.20
CA LEU A 87 -4.97 10.82 7.10
C LEU A 87 -6.13 9.87 7.48
N VAL A 88 -5.81 8.71 8.06
CA VAL A 88 -6.82 7.74 8.52
C VAL A 88 -7.70 8.36 9.61
N GLU A 89 -7.13 9.07 10.59
CA GLU A 89 -7.89 9.81 11.61
C GLU A 89 -8.87 10.83 11.04
N ARG A 90 -8.53 11.41 9.89
CA ARG A 90 -9.35 12.40 9.18
C ARG A 90 -10.33 11.76 8.20
N GLY A 91 -10.48 10.44 8.22
CA GLY A 91 -11.45 9.70 7.43
C GLY A 91 -11.05 9.47 5.97
N VAL A 92 -9.76 9.59 5.64
CA VAL A 92 -9.27 9.23 4.30
C VAL A 92 -9.39 7.72 4.11
N ARG A 93 -10.14 7.32 3.09
CA ARG A 93 -10.53 5.92 2.84
C ARG A 93 -9.43 5.04 2.26
N PHE A 94 -8.47 5.64 1.57
CA PHE A 94 -7.39 4.94 0.91
C PHE A 94 -6.12 5.78 0.96
N VAL A 95 -5.06 5.22 1.54
CA VAL A 95 -3.74 5.86 1.67
C VAL A 95 -2.73 4.91 1.08
N SER A 96 -1.90 5.40 0.15
CA SER A 96 -0.83 4.61 -0.45
C SER A 96 0.51 5.23 -0.12
N LEU A 97 1.39 4.42 0.47
CA LEU A 97 2.77 4.79 0.74
C LEU A 97 3.66 4.09 -0.28
N PHE A 98 4.39 4.87 -1.07
CA PHE A 98 5.32 4.34 -2.06
C PHE A 98 6.75 4.63 -1.62
N HIS A 99 7.58 3.59 -1.61
CA HIS A 99 9.03 3.73 -1.54
C HIS A 99 9.65 2.90 -2.64
N ALA A 100 10.30 3.57 -3.59
CA ALA A 100 10.96 2.92 -4.71
C ALA A 100 12.34 2.44 -4.28
N SER A 101 12.57 1.12 -4.23
CA SER A 101 13.91 0.50 -4.21
C SER A 101 13.90 -1.02 -4.05
N TRP A 102 12.78 -1.69 -3.76
CA TRP A 102 12.75 -3.13 -3.44
C TRP A 102 13.12 -4.09 -4.61
N ASP A 103 13.28 -3.57 -5.84
CA ASP A 103 13.68 -4.31 -7.05
C ASP A 103 15.21 -4.43 -7.20
N HIS A 104 15.82 -5.19 -6.30
CA HIS A 104 17.28 -5.32 -6.22
C HIS A 104 17.84 -6.36 -7.19
N HIS A 105 18.26 -5.89 -8.37
CA HIS A 105 19.03 -6.66 -9.36
C HIS A 105 20.54 -6.64 -9.11
N SER A 106 20.99 -5.97 -8.05
CA SER A 106 22.40 -5.89 -7.62
C SER A 106 22.45 -5.37 -6.19
N ASN A 107 23.60 -5.48 -5.51
CA ASN A 107 23.86 -4.87 -4.20
C ASN A 107 22.81 -5.23 -3.13
N LEU A 108 22.26 -6.45 -3.19
CA LEU A 108 21.10 -6.87 -2.41
C LEU A 108 21.34 -6.68 -0.91
N ASP A 109 22.47 -7.14 -0.38
CA ASP A 109 22.72 -7.11 1.06
C ASP A 109 22.70 -5.69 1.65
N ALA A 110 23.30 -4.73 0.94
CA ALA A 110 23.34 -3.34 1.40
C ALA A 110 21.99 -2.64 1.22
N GLU A 111 21.39 -2.72 0.03
CA GLU A 111 20.15 -1.99 -0.29
C GLU A 111 18.93 -2.62 0.41
N LEU A 112 18.84 -3.95 0.51
CA LEU A 112 17.78 -4.62 1.25
C LEU A 112 17.86 -4.31 2.74
N LYS A 113 19.06 -4.37 3.34
CA LYS A 113 19.26 -4.02 4.75
C LYS A 113 18.82 -2.58 5.02
N GLN A 114 19.16 -1.66 4.13
CA GLN A 114 18.74 -0.27 4.24
C GLN A 114 17.22 -0.12 4.21
N ASN A 115 16.54 -0.74 3.23
CA ASN A 115 15.08 -0.68 3.12
C ASN A 115 14.37 -1.31 4.33
N CYS A 116 14.86 -2.46 4.80
CA CYS A 116 14.32 -3.12 5.98
C CYS A 116 14.46 -2.24 7.24
N LEU A 117 15.64 -1.67 7.50
CA LEU A 117 15.85 -0.77 8.63
C LEU A 117 15.01 0.51 8.54
N MET A 118 14.83 1.01 7.32
CA MET A 118 14.01 2.18 7.07
C MET A 118 12.53 1.89 7.38
N ALA A 119 12.01 0.74 6.96
CA ALA A 119 10.59 0.40 7.09
C ALA A 119 10.20 -0.12 8.48
N ASP A 120 11.05 -0.92 9.12
CA ASP A 120 10.72 -1.72 10.32
C ASP A 120 10.04 -0.90 11.43
N GLN A 121 10.74 0.11 11.95
CA GLN A 121 10.26 0.95 13.04
C GLN A 121 8.97 1.74 12.70
N PRO A 122 8.91 2.57 11.65
CA PRO A 122 7.73 3.39 11.38
C PRO A 122 6.49 2.58 10.96
N VAL A 123 6.67 1.45 10.28
CA VAL A 123 5.55 0.55 9.95
C VAL A 123 4.99 -0.11 11.21
N ALA A 124 5.87 -0.59 12.10
CA ALA A 124 5.45 -1.13 13.39
C ALA A 124 4.74 -0.06 14.25
N ALA A 125 5.25 1.18 14.24
CA ALA A 125 4.64 2.31 14.92
C ALA A 125 3.25 2.62 14.37
N LEU A 126 3.07 2.66 13.04
CA LEU A 126 1.78 2.89 12.39
C LEU A 126 0.73 1.87 12.86
N ILE A 127 1.04 0.58 12.84
CA ILE A 127 0.10 -0.47 13.27
C ILE A 127 -0.25 -0.31 14.75
N LYS A 128 0.75 -0.06 15.62
CA LYS A 128 0.54 0.12 17.06
C LYS A 128 -0.29 1.36 17.36
N ASP A 129 -0.02 2.47 16.68
CA ASP A 129 -0.70 3.76 16.85
C ASP A 129 -2.16 3.67 16.38
N LEU A 130 -2.41 3.04 15.22
CA LEU A 130 -3.78 2.73 14.76
C LEU A 130 -4.51 1.86 15.77
N LYS A 131 -3.85 0.86 16.36
CA LYS A 131 -4.46 -0.01 17.39
C LYS A 131 -4.79 0.78 18.66
N GLN A 132 -3.85 1.58 19.16
CA GLN A 132 -4.02 2.40 20.36
C GLN A 132 -5.18 3.38 20.23
N ARG A 133 -5.42 3.88 19.02
CA ARG A 133 -6.51 4.81 18.70
C ARG A 133 -7.85 4.12 18.37
N GLY A 134 -7.90 2.79 18.40
CA GLY A 134 -9.10 2.04 18.02
C GLY A 134 -9.43 2.10 16.52
N LEU A 135 -8.46 2.47 15.68
CA LEU A 135 -8.63 2.62 14.23
C LEU A 135 -8.20 1.37 13.45
N LEU A 136 -7.41 0.47 14.05
CA LEU A 136 -6.93 -0.72 13.37
C LEU A 136 -8.08 -1.68 13.00
N ASP A 137 -9.15 -1.73 13.80
CA ASP A 137 -10.30 -2.62 13.50
C ASP A 137 -11.08 -2.18 12.27
N SER A 138 -11.05 -0.87 11.94
CA SER A 138 -11.70 -0.28 10.76
C SER A 138 -10.72 0.03 9.62
N THR A 139 -9.41 -0.20 9.81
CA THR A 139 -8.36 0.10 8.84
C THR A 139 -7.59 -1.16 8.48
N LEU A 140 -7.68 -1.55 7.21
CA LEU A 140 -6.85 -2.61 6.67
C LEU A 140 -5.49 -2.05 6.24
N VAL A 141 -4.42 -2.47 6.92
CA VAL A 141 -3.04 -2.20 6.53
C VAL A 141 -2.54 -3.36 5.68
N ILE A 142 -2.06 -3.07 4.48
CA ILE A 142 -1.50 -4.07 3.55
C ILE A 142 -0.09 -3.64 3.18
N TRP A 143 0.86 -4.56 3.32
CA TRP A 143 2.21 -4.43 2.77
C TRP A 143 2.41 -5.48 1.69
N LEU A 144 2.64 -5.00 0.48
CA LEU A 144 2.70 -5.84 -0.71
C LEU A 144 3.73 -5.30 -1.70
N SER A 145 4.16 -6.16 -2.60
CA SER A 145 4.88 -5.82 -3.83
C SER A 145 4.06 -6.23 -5.06
N GLU A 146 4.53 -5.85 -6.24
CA GLU A 146 3.93 -6.25 -7.53
C GLU A 146 4.32 -7.68 -7.95
N PHE A 147 5.49 -8.15 -7.53
CA PHE A 147 6.02 -9.49 -7.81
C PHE A 147 7.03 -9.92 -6.74
N GLY A 148 7.49 -11.18 -6.80
CA GLY A 148 8.52 -11.70 -5.91
C GLY A 148 9.93 -11.50 -6.46
N ARG A 149 10.93 -11.90 -5.68
CA ARG A 149 12.33 -12.03 -6.13
C ARG A 149 12.75 -13.48 -6.05
N THR A 150 13.45 -13.96 -7.08
CA THR A 150 13.83 -15.37 -7.15
C THR A 150 14.68 -15.74 -5.93
N PRO A 151 14.64 -17.01 -5.48
CA PRO A 151 15.55 -17.48 -4.44
C PRO A 151 16.98 -17.69 -4.94
N LEU A 152 17.24 -17.37 -6.22
CA LEU A 152 18.51 -17.59 -6.91
C LEU A 152 19.19 -16.25 -7.19
N GLY A 153 20.52 -16.24 -7.10
CA GLY A 153 21.31 -15.09 -7.54
C GLY A 153 21.15 -14.86 -9.05
N GLU A 154 21.00 -13.59 -9.45
CA GLU A 154 20.95 -13.22 -10.85
C GLU A 154 22.36 -13.18 -11.45
N ASN A 155 22.66 -14.12 -12.34
CA ASN A 155 23.93 -14.11 -13.07
C ASN A 155 23.78 -13.27 -14.35
N ARG A 156 24.41 -12.08 -14.39
CA ARG A 156 24.53 -11.29 -15.62
C ARG A 156 25.92 -11.49 -16.22
N GLY A 157 25.97 -12.05 -17.43
CA GLY A 157 27.21 -12.23 -18.17
C GLY A 157 28.02 -10.94 -18.26
N GLY A 158 29.31 -10.99 -17.92
CA GLY A 158 30.20 -9.83 -17.94
C GLY A 158 30.19 -8.96 -16.67
N SER A 159 29.40 -9.30 -15.64
CA SER A 159 29.47 -8.65 -14.32
C SER A 159 29.65 -9.66 -13.20
N ALA A 160 30.89 -9.83 -12.73
CA ALA A 160 31.22 -10.71 -11.61
C ALA A 160 30.63 -10.25 -10.25
N ASN A 161 30.07 -9.03 -10.19
CA ASN A 161 29.58 -8.40 -8.96
C ASN A 161 28.05 -8.30 -8.89
N VAL A 162 27.31 -9.07 -9.68
CA VAL A 162 25.84 -9.09 -9.54
C VAL A 162 25.45 -9.91 -8.33
N THR A 163 25.19 -9.22 -7.22
CA THR A 163 24.68 -9.80 -5.97
C THR A 163 23.17 -9.65 -5.83
N GLY A 164 22.44 -9.57 -6.95
CA GLY A 164 20.99 -9.40 -6.99
C GLY A 164 20.22 -10.70 -7.19
N ARG A 165 18.91 -10.57 -7.37
CA ARG A 165 17.97 -11.65 -7.74
C ARG A 165 17.21 -11.26 -9.01
N ASP A 166 16.45 -12.15 -9.62
CA ASP A 166 15.60 -11.82 -10.78
C ASP A 166 14.13 -11.66 -10.35
N HIS A 167 13.24 -11.20 -11.23
CA HIS A 167 11.80 -11.17 -10.99
C HIS A 167 11.25 -12.59 -10.82
N HIS A 168 10.40 -12.77 -9.82
CA HIS A 168 9.74 -14.05 -9.56
C HIS A 168 8.22 -13.93 -9.76
N PRO A 169 7.70 -14.43 -10.90
CA PRO A 169 6.28 -14.31 -11.22
C PRO A 169 5.42 -15.40 -10.57
N PHE A 170 6.01 -16.43 -9.96
CA PHE A 170 5.27 -17.61 -9.49
C PHE A 170 4.84 -17.52 -8.03
N ALA A 171 5.59 -16.81 -7.19
CA ALA A 171 5.29 -16.67 -5.77
C ALA A 171 5.85 -15.35 -5.20
N PHE A 172 5.08 -14.73 -4.32
CA PHE A 172 5.51 -13.61 -3.49
C PHE A 172 4.63 -13.52 -2.24
N SER A 173 5.09 -12.75 -1.25
CA SER A 173 4.44 -12.66 0.06
C SER A 173 3.79 -11.30 0.25
N ILE A 174 2.64 -11.30 0.91
CA ILE A 174 1.91 -10.12 1.37
C ILE A 174 1.64 -10.32 2.85
N TRP A 175 1.78 -9.26 3.65
CA TRP A 175 1.26 -9.28 5.02
C TRP A 175 0.19 -8.21 5.18
N MET A 176 -0.76 -8.49 6.06
CA MET A 176 -1.89 -7.61 6.35
C MET A 176 -2.15 -7.52 7.85
N ALA A 177 -2.67 -6.39 8.32
CA ALA A 177 -3.12 -6.18 9.70
C ALA A 177 -4.41 -5.35 9.74
N GLY A 178 -5.35 -5.69 10.64
CA GLY A 178 -6.56 -4.91 10.89
C GLY A 178 -7.67 -5.08 9.84
N GLY A 179 -8.70 -4.24 9.92
CA GLY A 179 -9.75 -4.15 8.89
C GLY A 179 -10.51 -5.46 8.63
N GLY A 180 -10.78 -6.26 9.67
CA GLY A 180 -11.62 -7.46 9.56
C GLY A 180 -10.91 -8.75 9.13
N ILE A 181 -9.58 -8.76 9.05
CA ILE A 181 -8.80 -9.97 8.78
C ILE A 181 -8.45 -10.73 10.06
N LYS A 182 -8.31 -12.05 9.95
CA LYS A 182 -7.87 -12.91 11.05
C LYS A 182 -6.35 -12.91 11.16
N GLY A 183 -5.83 -12.27 12.23
CA GLY A 183 -4.39 -12.24 12.51
C GLY A 183 -3.82 -13.59 12.96
N GLY A 184 -2.47 -13.68 12.97
CA GLY A 184 -1.75 -14.85 13.48
C GLY A 184 -1.77 -16.07 12.54
N GLN A 185 -1.96 -15.85 11.25
CA GLN A 185 -2.05 -16.89 10.24
C GLN A 185 -0.97 -16.72 9.16
N VAL A 186 -0.56 -17.83 8.57
CA VAL A 186 0.22 -17.88 7.33
C VAL A 186 -0.58 -18.76 6.36
N ILE A 187 -0.84 -18.26 5.16
CA ILE A 187 -1.60 -18.94 4.11
C ILE A 187 -0.80 -18.81 2.82
N GLY A 188 -0.65 -19.89 2.07
CA GLY A 188 0.25 -19.96 0.93
C GLY A 188 1.64 -20.37 1.39
N LYS A 189 1.93 -21.67 1.37
CA LYS A 189 3.25 -22.21 1.67
C LYS A 189 4.01 -22.43 0.37
N THR A 190 5.25 -21.99 0.29
CA THR A 190 6.15 -22.31 -0.82
C THR A 190 6.94 -23.58 -0.54
N ASP A 191 7.52 -24.17 -1.59
CA ASP A 191 8.56 -25.18 -1.42
C ASP A 191 9.76 -24.64 -0.61
N GLU A 192 10.67 -25.54 -0.21
CA GLU A 192 11.83 -25.20 0.64
C GLU A 192 12.76 -24.15 0.01
N LEU A 193 12.75 -24.02 -1.32
CA LEU A 193 13.51 -23.01 -2.03
C LEU A 193 12.77 -21.68 -2.11
N GLY A 194 11.44 -21.67 -1.97
CA GLY A 194 10.62 -20.48 -2.20
C GLY A 194 10.28 -20.26 -3.67
N TRP A 195 10.30 -21.30 -4.51
CA TRP A 195 10.09 -21.19 -5.96
C TRP A 195 8.62 -21.40 -6.38
N ASN A 196 7.96 -22.44 -5.87
CA ASN A 196 6.56 -22.72 -6.16
C ASN A 196 5.72 -22.72 -4.90
N ILE A 197 4.45 -22.39 -5.04
CA ILE A 197 3.45 -22.58 -3.98
C ILE A 197 3.07 -24.06 -3.94
N VAL A 198 3.20 -24.70 -2.78
CA VAL A 198 2.90 -26.13 -2.56
C VAL A 198 1.63 -26.36 -1.75
N GLU A 199 1.18 -25.37 -0.95
CA GLU A 199 -0.06 -25.47 -0.16
C GLU A 199 -0.82 -24.14 -0.16
N GLU A 200 -2.15 -24.22 -0.25
CA GLU A 200 -3.09 -23.10 -0.11
C GLU A 200 -2.77 -21.84 -0.95
N PRO A 201 -2.62 -21.96 -2.29
CA PRO A 201 -2.33 -20.81 -3.13
C PRO A 201 -3.48 -19.80 -3.10
N ILE A 202 -3.12 -18.52 -2.99
CA ILE A 202 -4.04 -17.39 -3.14
C ILE A 202 -3.67 -16.64 -4.41
N HIS A 203 -4.58 -16.65 -5.39
CA HIS A 203 -4.39 -15.87 -6.60
C HIS A 203 -4.67 -14.38 -6.35
N ILE A 204 -4.04 -13.47 -7.09
CA ILE A 204 -4.25 -12.02 -6.92
C ILE A 204 -5.72 -11.61 -7.10
N ASN A 205 -6.44 -12.28 -8.00
CA ASN A 205 -7.88 -12.07 -8.20
C ASN A 205 -8.70 -12.44 -6.94
N ASP A 206 -8.29 -13.46 -6.19
CA ASP A 206 -8.94 -13.88 -4.94
C ASP A 206 -8.63 -12.89 -3.82
N LEU A 207 -7.40 -12.36 -3.76
CA LEU A 207 -7.05 -11.26 -2.88
C LEU A 207 -7.93 -10.04 -3.15
N HIS A 208 -8.00 -9.56 -4.39
CA HIS A 208 -8.83 -8.42 -4.77
C HIS A 208 -10.32 -8.65 -4.48
N ALA A 209 -10.84 -9.86 -4.72
CA ALA A 209 -12.22 -10.22 -4.35
C ALA A 209 -12.44 -10.10 -2.84
N THR A 210 -11.46 -10.55 -2.04
CA THR A 210 -11.50 -10.47 -0.57
C THR A 210 -11.41 -9.03 -0.07
N LEU A 211 -10.56 -8.18 -0.66
CA LEU A 211 -10.48 -6.77 -0.32
C LEU A 211 -11.79 -6.02 -0.61
N LEU A 212 -12.38 -6.25 -1.78
CA LEU A 212 -13.69 -5.67 -2.13
C LEU A 212 -14.78 -6.14 -1.16
N HIS A 213 -14.75 -7.41 -0.76
CA HIS A 213 -15.67 -7.93 0.26
C HIS A 213 -15.51 -7.21 1.61
N LEU A 214 -14.29 -6.98 2.07
CA LEU A 214 -14.01 -6.21 3.30
C LEU A 214 -14.50 -4.75 3.20
N PHE A 215 -14.55 -4.19 2.00
CA PHE A 215 -15.15 -2.87 1.74
C PHE A 215 -16.67 -2.90 1.61
N GLY A 216 -17.32 -4.05 1.85
CA GLY A 216 -18.76 -4.21 1.70
C GLY A 216 -19.25 -4.25 0.25
N MET A 217 -18.35 -4.52 -0.71
CA MET A 217 -18.64 -4.56 -2.13
C MET A 217 -18.71 -6.00 -2.65
N ASP A 218 -19.66 -6.24 -3.55
CA ASP A 218 -19.72 -7.46 -4.34
C ASP A 218 -18.89 -7.30 -5.61
N HIS A 219 -17.72 -7.96 -5.65
CA HIS A 219 -16.77 -7.84 -6.77
C HIS A 219 -17.35 -8.29 -8.12
N LEU A 220 -18.43 -9.08 -8.12
CA LEU A 220 -19.09 -9.55 -9.34
C LEU A 220 -20.03 -8.49 -9.93
N LYS A 221 -20.45 -7.50 -9.13
CA LYS A 221 -21.36 -6.42 -9.54
C LYS A 221 -20.63 -5.15 -9.97
N LEU A 222 -19.35 -5.02 -9.60
CA LEU A 222 -18.52 -3.88 -9.99
C LEU A 222 -17.91 -4.10 -11.38
N SER A 223 -18.75 -3.99 -12.41
CA SER A 223 -18.36 -4.17 -13.81
C SER A 223 -18.61 -2.93 -14.65
N TYR A 224 -17.75 -2.67 -15.64
CA TYR A 224 -17.97 -1.64 -16.66
C TYR A 224 -17.75 -2.21 -18.07
N LYS A 225 -18.53 -1.76 -19.04
CA LYS A 225 -18.38 -2.19 -20.44
C LYS A 225 -17.24 -1.43 -21.12
N PHE A 226 -16.30 -2.16 -21.69
CA PHE A 226 -15.22 -1.62 -22.51
C PHE A 226 -14.89 -2.59 -23.65
N GLN A 227 -14.73 -2.09 -24.86
CA GLN A 227 -14.44 -2.89 -26.06
C GLN A 227 -15.28 -4.18 -26.20
N GLY A 228 -16.57 -4.11 -25.87
CA GLY A 228 -17.51 -5.24 -26.03
C GLY A 228 -17.49 -6.28 -24.91
N ARG A 229 -16.75 -6.04 -23.82
CA ARG A 229 -16.67 -6.95 -22.67
C ARG A 229 -16.98 -6.21 -21.36
N ASP A 230 -17.61 -6.92 -20.42
CA ASP A 230 -17.72 -6.46 -19.03
C ASP A 230 -16.38 -6.68 -18.31
N PHE A 231 -15.72 -5.60 -17.95
CA PHE A 231 -14.48 -5.58 -17.19
C PHE A 231 -14.78 -5.43 -15.70
N ARG A 232 -14.05 -6.16 -14.85
CA ARG A 232 -14.06 -6.01 -13.39
C ARG A 232 -12.63 -6.14 -12.85
N LEU A 233 -12.36 -5.62 -11.65
CA LEU A 233 -11.02 -5.64 -11.03
C LEU A 233 -10.47 -7.07 -10.82
N THR A 234 -11.36 -8.03 -10.66
CA THR A 234 -11.04 -9.46 -10.47
C THR A 234 -11.02 -10.25 -11.80
N ASP A 235 -11.10 -9.53 -12.92
CA ASP A 235 -11.14 -10.03 -14.29
C ASP A 235 -12.18 -11.15 -14.50
N VAL A 236 -11.85 -12.33 -15.06
CA VAL A 236 -12.81 -13.45 -15.17
C VAL A 236 -12.89 -14.35 -13.93
N ALA A 237 -12.08 -14.09 -12.90
CA ALA A 237 -11.94 -14.97 -11.74
C ALA A 237 -12.24 -14.24 -10.42
N GLY A 238 -11.65 -14.72 -9.31
CA GLY A 238 -11.81 -14.18 -7.97
C GLY A 238 -12.86 -14.93 -7.14
N LYS A 239 -12.45 -15.39 -5.97
CA LYS A 239 -13.28 -15.92 -4.90
C LYS A 239 -12.86 -15.29 -3.59
N VAL A 240 -13.84 -14.96 -2.74
CA VAL A 240 -13.55 -14.45 -1.40
C VAL A 240 -12.86 -15.54 -0.58
N VAL A 241 -11.65 -15.26 -0.12
CA VAL A 241 -10.82 -16.18 0.68
C VAL A 241 -11.29 -16.11 2.13
N LYS A 242 -12.31 -16.90 2.46
CA LYS A 242 -12.91 -16.90 3.81
C LYS A 242 -11.91 -17.15 4.94
N LYS A 243 -10.84 -17.91 4.67
CA LYS A 243 -9.79 -18.20 5.65
C LYS A 243 -9.05 -16.95 6.14
N LEU A 244 -8.99 -15.88 5.34
CA LEU A 244 -8.38 -14.60 5.70
C LEU A 244 -9.24 -13.75 6.64
N LEU A 245 -10.54 -14.03 6.75
CA LEU A 245 -11.49 -13.18 7.47
C LEU A 245 -11.61 -13.59 8.95
N ALA A 246 -11.86 -12.61 9.82
CA ALA A 246 -12.05 -12.78 11.27
C ALA A 246 -13.36 -13.49 11.66
#